data_AF-A0A829D2E7-F1
#
_entry.id   AF-A0A829D2E7-F1
#
_cell.length_a   1.000
_cell.length_b   1.000
_cell.length_c   1.000
_cell.angle_alpha   90.00
_cell.angle_beta   90.00
_cell.angle_gamma   90.00
#
_symmetry.space_group_name_H-M   'P 1'
#
loop_
_entity.id
_entity.type
_entity.pdbx_description
1 polymer ?
#
loop_
_entity_poly.entity_id
_entity_poly.type
_entity_poly.pdbx_seq_one_letter_code
_entity_poly.pdbx_strand_id
1 'polypeptide(L)'
;MKSRKLEYSNHIERLLSCRKCPNMQGNPVHGCVPVSKIISLGQAPGIHEERFGRPFAYTAGKTLFGWFKKIGIEEENFRSKVNMSAVCRCFPGKAKSGDRKPDSIEVKNCSQFLEFEVRFHKPELLIPIGKLAIDQVFELGKYKLEDVIGRSFSREFYGVQLDWIPLPHPSGLNVWNQTETGKKLIQKALELLKDHPVIRKEFFR
;
A
#
# COMPACT_ATOMS: atom_id res chain seq x y z
N MET A 1 17.01 20.12 -7.62
CA MET A 1 15.74 20.21 -6.86
C MET A 1 14.54 20.62 -7.71
N LYS A 2 14.58 21.70 -8.52
CA LYS A 2 13.45 22.12 -9.39
C LYS A 2 12.97 21.02 -10.35
N SER A 3 13.90 20.30 -10.99
CA SER A 3 13.58 19.19 -11.92
C SER A 3 12.82 18.03 -11.26
N ARG A 4 13.21 17.63 -10.04
CA ARG A 4 12.61 16.48 -9.34
C ARG A 4 11.20 16.79 -8.83
N LYS A 5 10.95 18.04 -8.42
CA LYS A 5 9.61 18.52 -8.06
C LYS A 5 8.69 18.52 -9.29
N LEU A 6 9.18 19.02 -10.42
CA LEU A 6 8.45 19.03 -11.69
C LEU A 6 8.11 17.61 -12.15
N GLU A 7 9.07 16.68 -12.08
CA GLU A 7 8.87 15.28 -12.44
C GLU A 7 7.74 14.63 -11.61
N TYR A 8 7.73 14.84 -10.30
CA TYR A 8 6.66 14.33 -9.43
C TYR A 8 5.31 14.98 -9.74
N SER A 9 5.27 16.30 -9.96
CA SER A 9 4.05 17.01 -10.36
C SER A 9 3.47 16.45 -11.67
N ASN A 10 4.31 16.25 -12.69
CA ASN A 10 3.90 15.65 -13.97
C ASN A 10 3.35 14.23 -13.78
N HIS A 11 3.94 13.46 -12.87
CA HIS A 11 3.43 12.14 -12.52
C HIS A 11 2.02 12.22 -11.91
N ILE A 12 1.79 13.15 -10.97
CA ILE A 12 0.46 13.34 -10.37
C ILE A 12 -0.56 13.77 -11.42
N GLU A 13 -0.22 14.71 -12.30
CA GLU A 13 -1.11 15.14 -13.39
C GLU A 13 -1.48 13.98 -14.33
N ARG A 14 -0.49 13.17 -14.73
CA ARG A 14 -0.71 11.98 -15.55
C ARG A 14 -1.55 10.91 -14.83
N LEU A 15 -1.36 10.77 -13.52
CA LEU A 15 -2.14 9.85 -12.70
C LEU A 15 -3.60 10.29 -12.66
N LEU A 16 -3.88 11.54 -12.31
CA LEU A 16 -5.24 12.07 -12.13
C LEU A 16 -6.03 12.15 -13.46
N SER A 17 -5.34 12.38 -14.58
CA SER A 17 -5.93 12.40 -15.93
C SER A 17 -6.11 11.01 -16.56
N CYS A 18 -5.59 9.94 -15.94
CA CYS A 18 -5.65 8.60 -16.51
C CYS A 18 -7.08 8.07 -16.64
N ARG A 19 -7.40 7.46 -17.79
CA ARG A 19 -8.70 6.81 -18.09
C ARG A 19 -8.55 5.44 -18.77
N LYS A 20 -7.44 4.73 -18.55
CA LYS A 20 -7.13 3.46 -19.23
C LYS A 20 -8.01 2.27 -18.84
N CYS A 21 -8.79 2.36 -17.76
CA CYS A 21 -9.58 1.24 -17.22
C CYS A 21 -11.08 1.60 -17.25
N PRO A 22 -11.84 1.20 -18.28
CA PRO A 22 -13.23 1.62 -18.45
C PRO A 22 -14.20 1.05 -17.40
N ASN A 23 -13.84 -0.07 -16.76
CA ASN A 23 -14.66 -0.73 -15.73
C ASN A 23 -14.39 -0.22 -14.31
N MET A 24 -13.42 0.68 -14.15
CA MET A 24 -13.14 1.34 -12.89
C MET A 24 -13.94 2.64 -12.78
N GLN A 25 -14.35 2.97 -11.57
CA GLN A 25 -15.22 4.09 -11.26
C GLN A 25 -14.46 5.18 -10.51
N GLY A 26 -14.92 6.42 -10.67
CA GLY A 26 -14.38 7.58 -9.96
C GLY A 26 -12.99 8.02 -10.45
N ASN A 27 -12.46 9.03 -9.78
CA ASN A 27 -11.13 9.56 -10.04
C ASN A 27 -10.03 8.77 -9.32
N PRO A 28 -8.81 8.77 -9.88
CA PRO A 28 -7.63 8.21 -9.25
C PRO A 28 -7.34 8.81 -7.86
N VAL A 29 -6.95 7.99 -6.89
CA VAL A 29 -6.55 8.40 -5.52
C VAL A 29 -5.05 8.15 -5.29
N HIS A 30 -4.37 9.04 -4.56
CA HIS A 30 -2.94 8.95 -4.26
C HIS A 30 -2.57 9.55 -2.88
N GLY A 31 -1.45 9.10 -2.29
CA GLY A 31 -1.02 9.45 -0.93
C GLY A 31 -0.20 10.74 -0.75
N CYS A 32 0.30 11.34 -1.82
CA CYS A 32 0.97 12.67 -1.80
C CYS A 32 2.17 12.85 -0.85
N VAL A 33 3.10 11.90 -0.70
CA VAL A 33 4.31 12.14 0.12
C VAL A 33 5.57 12.16 -0.76
N PRO A 34 6.03 13.34 -1.23
CA PRO A 34 7.22 13.46 -2.05
C PRO A 34 8.46 12.92 -1.32
N VAL A 35 9.31 12.19 -2.04
CA VAL A 35 10.62 11.70 -1.54
C VAL A 35 10.52 10.81 -0.29
N SER A 36 9.37 10.20 -0.02
CA SER A 36 9.22 9.23 1.07
C SER A 36 10.18 8.04 0.92
N LYS A 37 10.72 7.56 2.05
CA LYS A 37 11.53 6.34 2.12
C LYS A 37 10.72 5.07 2.34
N ILE A 38 9.41 5.21 2.53
CA ILE A 38 8.49 4.12 2.83
C ILE A 38 7.30 4.21 1.89
N ILE A 39 7.01 3.13 1.18
CA ILE A 39 5.76 3.02 0.42
C ILE A 39 4.86 2.02 1.12
N SER A 40 3.60 2.36 1.34
CA SER A 40 2.58 1.35 1.61
C SER A 40 1.77 1.09 0.35
N LEU A 41 1.46 -0.17 0.06
CA LEU A 41 0.80 -0.57 -1.17
C LEU A 41 -0.50 -1.29 -0.86
N GLY A 42 -1.63 -0.64 -1.09
CA GLY A 42 -2.96 -1.28 -1.03
C GLY A 42 -3.38 -1.89 -2.37
N GLN A 43 -4.56 -2.51 -2.40
CA GLN A 43 -5.15 -3.05 -3.64
C GLN A 43 -5.67 -1.94 -4.56
N ALA A 44 -6.66 -1.20 -4.08
CA ALA A 44 -7.34 -0.12 -4.80
C ALA A 44 -8.10 0.74 -3.79
N PRO A 45 -8.47 1.99 -4.14
CA PRO A 45 -9.41 2.77 -3.35
C PRO A 45 -10.75 2.05 -3.22
N GLY A 46 -11.42 2.25 -2.08
CA GLY A 46 -12.83 1.90 -1.93
C GLY A 46 -13.74 3.04 -2.41
N ILE A 47 -15.04 2.85 -2.23
CA ILE A 47 -16.09 3.78 -2.70
C ILE A 47 -16.05 5.16 -2.02
N HIS A 48 -15.44 5.27 -0.83
CA HIS A 48 -15.42 6.52 -0.07
C HIS A 48 -14.09 7.27 -0.19
N GLU A 49 -13.03 6.57 -0.58
CA GLU A 49 -11.65 7.07 -0.61
C GLU A 49 -11.49 8.24 -1.58
N GLU A 50 -12.20 8.22 -2.72
CA GLU A 50 -12.24 9.36 -3.65
C GLU A 50 -12.83 10.60 -2.97
N ARG A 51 -13.98 10.46 -2.30
CA ARG A 51 -14.64 11.58 -1.60
C ARG A 51 -13.73 12.22 -0.54
N PHE A 52 -12.92 11.41 0.13
CA PHE A 52 -11.96 11.89 1.12
C PHE A 52 -10.62 12.33 0.51
N GLY A 53 -10.40 12.08 -0.78
CA GLY A 53 -9.19 12.44 -1.52
C GLY A 53 -7.90 11.78 -1.01
N ARG A 54 -7.98 10.73 -0.18
CA ARG A 54 -6.81 10.10 0.43
C ARG A 54 -6.96 8.58 0.61
N PRO A 55 -5.88 7.78 0.47
CA PRO A 55 -5.96 6.33 0.66
C PRO A 55 -6.23 5.96 2.12
N PHE A 56 -6.85 4.79 2.33
CA PHE A 56 -7.20 4.26 3.65
C PHE A 56 -7.96 5.28 4.53
N ALA A 57 -8.96 5.96 3.98
CA ALA A 57 -9.71 7.01 4.68
C ALA A 57 -10.91 6.48 5.49
N TYR A 58 -11.30 5.22 5.29
CA TYR A 58 -12.52 4.65 5.88
C TYR A 58 -12.24 3.44 6.79
N THR A 59 -13.15 2.46 6.85
CA THR A 59 -13.12 1.32 7.79
C THR A 59 -11.81 0.53 7.76
N ALA A 60 -11.31 0.20 6.57
CA ALA A 60 -10.02 -0.46 6.40
C ALA A 60 -8.85 0.38 6.96
N GLY A 61 -8.93 1.70 6.82
CA GLY A 61 -7.96 2.64 7.39
C GLY A 61 -7.99 2.64 8.91
N LYS A 62 -9.17 2.69 9.53
CA LYS A 62 -9.31 2.65 11.00
C LYS A 62 -8.60 1.42 11.60
N THR A 63 -8.78 0.25 10.99
CA THR A 63 -8.10 -0.97 11.43
C THR A 63 -6.58 -0.89 11.22
N LEU A 64 -6.14 -0.44 10.03
CA LEU A 64 -4.72 -0.29 9.71
C LEU A 64 -4.01 0.65 10.69
N PHE A 65 -4.55 1.84 10.92
CA PHE A 65 -3.95 2.80 11.85
C PHE A 65 -4.09 2.36 13.31
N GLY A 66 -5.14 1.60 13.65
CA GLY A 66 -5.22 0.91 14.94
C GLY A 66 -4.08 -0.09 15.16
N TRP A 67 -3.57 -0.74 14.11
CA TRP A 67 -2.38 -1.60 14.20
C TRP A 67 -1.10 -0.78 14.37
N PHE A 68 -0.87 0.26 13.55
CA PHE A 68 0.30 1.12 13.68
C PHE A 68 0.36 1.85 15.03
N LYS A 69 -0.79 2.23 15.58
CA LYS A 69 -0.87 2.83 16.92
C LYS A 69 -0.30 1.92 18.01
N LYS A 70 -0.48 0.60 17.92
CA LYS A 70 0.07 -0.37 18.89
C LYS A 70 1.60 -0.38 18.94
N ILE A 71 2.26 0.05 17.86
CA ILE A 71 3.71 0.19 17.81
C ILE A 71 4.17 1.64 17.98
N GLY A 72 3.27 2.56 18.36
CA GLY A 72 3.58 3.96 18.65
C GLY A 72 3.57 4.89 17.43
N ILE A 73 2.94 4.49 16.32
CA ILE A 73 2.83 5.31 15.11
C ILE A 73 1.39 5.78 14.94
N GLU A 74 1.14 7.07 15.21
CA GLU A 74 -0.18 7.71 14.99
C GLU A 74 -0.46 7.93 13.50
N GLU A 75 -1.75 8.04 13.14
CA GLU A 75 -2.22 8.15 11.75
C GLU A 75 -1.63 9.37 11.02
N GLU A 76 -1.59 10.54 11.68
CA GLU A 76 -1.08 11.79 11.12
C GLU A 76 0.43 11.69 10.81
N ASN A 77 1.18 11.05 11.71
CA ASN A 77 2.61 10.79 11.51
C ASN A 77 2.83 9.82 10.36
N PHE A 78 2.00 8.77 10.26
CA PHE A 78 2.10 7.82 9.16
C PHE A 78 1.84 8.51 7.82
N ARG A 79 0.75 9.27 7.71
CA ARG A 79 0.33 9.96 6.48
C ARG A 79 1.32 11.03 6.02
N SER A 80 2.09 11.64 6.93
CA SER A 80 3.09 12.65 6.56
C SER A 80 4.42 12.07 6.10
N LYS A 81 4.72 10.80 6.43
CA LYS A 81 6.02 10.16 6.17
C LYS A 81 5.97 9.02 5.16
N VAL A 82 4.84 8.36 5.00
CA VAL A 82 4.68 7.19 4.12
C VAL A 82 3.93 7.56 2.85
N ASN A 83 4.51 7.27 1.68
CA ASN A 83 3.76 7.39 0.43
C ASN A 83 2.75 6.24 0.31
N MET A 84 1.48 6.56 0.53
CA MET A 84 0.39 5.60 0.48
C MET A 84 -0.07 5.40 -0.97
N SER A 85 0.29 4.25 -1.53
CA SER A 85 0.05 3.85 -2.91
C SER A 85 -0.97 2.71 -3.00
N ALA A 86 -1.39 2.39 -4.22
CA ALA A 86 -2.25 1.26 -4.51
C ALA A 86 -1.93 0.66 -5.88
N VAL A 87 -2.15 -0.66 -6.01
CA VAL A 87 -1.94 -1.41 -7.26
C VAL A 87 -2.80 -0.83 -8.38
N CYS A 88 -4.08 -0.57 -8.11
CA CYS A 88 -4.98 0.18 -8.97
C CYS A 88 -5.37 1.50 -8.30
N ARG A 89 -5.56 2.57 -9.09
CA ARG A 89 -5.77 3.92 -8.55
C ARG A 89 -7.22 4.39 -8.50
N CYS A 90 -8.13 3.68 -9.15
CA CYS A 90 -9.56 3.99 -9.18
C CYS A 90 -10.34 2.91 -8.40
N PHE A 91 -11.61 3.19 -8.10
CA PHE A 91 -12.48 2.23 -7.42
C PHE A 91 -12.89 1.11 -8.40
N PRO A 92 -12.62 -0.18 -8.10
CA PRO A 92 -12.91 -1.28 -9.03
C PRO A 92 -14.40 -1.65 -9.14
N GLY A 93 -15.28 -1.00 -8.37
CA GLY A 93 -16.68 -1.37 -8.26
C GLY A 93 -16.94 -2.39 -7.14
N LYS A 94 -18.23 -2.66 -6.89
CA LYS A 94 -18.68 -3.59 -5.85
C LYS A 94 -18.68 -5.04 -6.33
N ALA A 95 -18.45 -5.96 -5.39
CA ALA A 95 -18.73 -7.39 -5.56
C ALA A 95 -19.89 -7.81 -4.66
N LYS A 96 -20.24 -9.11 -4.64
CA LYS A 96 -21.27 -9.66 -3.72
C LYS A 96 -20.99 -9.30 -2.25
N SER A 97 -19.71 -9.28 -1.85
CA SER A 97 -19.27 -8.87 -0.52
C SER A 97 -18.07 -7.92 -0.64
N GLY A 98 -18.28 -6.65 -0.26
CA GLY A 98 -17.24 -5.63 -0.32
C GLY A 98 -16.94 -5.17 -1.75
N ASP A 99 -15.68 -4.84 -2.00
CA ASP A 99 -15.21 -4.27 -3.27
C ASP A 99 -14.62 -5.38 -4.15
N ARG A 100 -14.83 -5.27 -5.47
CA ARG A 100 -14.28 -6.21 -6.45
C ARG A 100 -12.75 -6.17 -6.41
N LYS A 101 -12.11 -7.31 -6.67
CA LYS A 101 -10.66 -7.35 -6.94
C LYS A 101 -10.39 -6.81 -8.35
N PRO A 102 -9.46 -5.86 -8.54
CA PRO A 102 -8.99 -5.49 -9.86
C PRO A 102 -8.53 -6.70 -10.68
N ASP A 103 -8.83 -6.69 -11.97
CA ASP A 103 -8.40 -7.73 -12.90
C ASP A 103 -6.97 -7.52 -13.40
N SER A 104 -6.43 -8.47 -14.16
CA SER A 104 -5.05 -8.41 -14.65
C SER A 104 -4.79 -7.27 -15.64
N ILE A 105 -5.80 -6.87 -16.43
CA ILE A 105 -5.67 -5.76 -17.39
C ILE A 105 -5.63 -4.44 -16.63
N GLU A 106 -6.50 -4.28 -15.63
CA GLU A 106 -6.54 -3.14 -14.74
C GLU A 106 -5.22 -2.95 -13.98
N VAL A 107 -4.70 -4.02 -13.39
CA VAL A 107 -3.39 -4.05 -12.73
C VAL A 107 -2.28 -3.65 -13.71
N LYS A 108 -2.25 -4.25 -14.89
CA LYS A 108 -1.25 -3.94 -15.93
C LYS A 108 -1.30 -2.47 -16.33
N ASN A 109 -2.49 -1.92 -16.55
CA ASN A 109 -2.67 -0.51 -16.95
C ASN A 109 -2.23 0.48 -15.86
N CYS A 110 -2.38 0.12 -14.58
CA CYS A 110 -1.96 0.96 -13.45
C CYS A 110 -0.49 0.77 -13.04
N SER A 111 0.16 -0.34 -13.40
CA SER A 111 1.54 -0.69 -12.98
C SER A 111 2.56 0.43 -13.17
N GLN A 112 2.48 1.16 -14.29
CA GLN A 112 3.33 2.31 -14.63
C GLN A 112 3.41 3.39 -13.52
N PHE A 113 2.35 3.55 -12.71
CA PHE A 113 2.34 4.54 -11.63
C PHE A 113 3.13 4.07 -10.42
N LEU A 114 2.97 2.79 -10.05
CA LEU A 114 3.77 2.19 -8.98
C LEU A 114 5.24 2.11 -9.38
N GLU A 115 5.53 1.74 -10.62
CA GLU A 115 6.90 1.74 -11.14
C GLU A 115 7.54 3.12 -11.01
N PHE A 116 6.85 4.17 -11.45
CA PHE A 116 7.35 5.53 -11.30
C PHE A 116 7.61 5.87 -9.83
N GLU A 117 6.65 5.63 -8.94
CA GLU A 117 6.79 5.95 -7.51
C GLU A 117 8.00 5.23 -6.90
N VAL A 118 8.17 3.93 -7.15
CA VAL A 118 9.30 3.16 -6.64
C VAL A 118 10.63 3.73 -7.15
N ARG A 119 10.76 3.98 -8.45
CA ARG A 119 11.99 4.52 -9.05
C ARG A 119 12.29 5.95 -8.59
N PHE A 120 11.26 6.77 -8.45
CA PHE A 120 11.35 8.17 -8.04
C PHE A 120 11.71 8.31 -6.56
N HIS A 121 11.04 7.54 -5.69
CA HIS A 121 11.24 7.60 -4.25
C HIS A 121 12.51 6.87 -3.82
N LYS A 122 12.88 5.79 -4.52
CA LYS A 122 13.92 4.83 -4.09
C LYS A 122 13.69 4.44 -2.62
N PRO A 123 12.52 3.85 -2.30
CA PRO A 123 12.17 3.52 -0.93
C PRO A 123 13.13 2.47 -0.37
N GLU A 124 13.32 2.51 0.94
CA GLU A 124 14.06 1.49 1.68
C GLU A 124 13.11 0.38 2.15
N LEU A 125 11.82 0.69 2.31
CA LEU A 125 10.78 -0.25 2.75
C LEU A 125 9.50 -0.13 1.91
N LEU A 126 8.96 -1.28 1.51
CA LEU A 126 7.61 -1.43 0.98
C LEU A 126 6.72 -2.22 1.96
N ILE A 127 5.52 -1.73 2.24
CA ILE A 127 4.54 -2.38 3.10
C ILE A 127 3.36 -2.81 2.21
N PRO A 128 3.39 -3.99 1.57
CA PRO A 128 2.26 -4.49 0.80
C PRO A 128 1.13 -4.94 1.73
N ILE A 129 -0.08 -4.43 1.50
CA ILE A 129 -1.24 -4.61 2.36
C ILE A 129 -2.32 -5.38 1.59
N GLY A 130 -2.52 -6.63 1.97
CA GLY A 130 -3.48 -7.53 1.37
C GLY A 130 -2.95 -8.29 0.15
N LYS A 131 -3.68 -9.34 -0.24
CA LYS A 131 -3.20 -10.34 -1.20
C LYS A 131 -2.78 -9.75 -2.54
N LEU A 132 -3.58 -8.86 -3.15
CA LEU A 132 -3.23 -8.30 -4.46
C LEU A 132 -1.89 -7.52 -4.42
N ALA A 133 -1.67 -6.75 -3.36
CA ALA A 133 -0.43 -5.98 -3.20
C ALA A 133 0.76 -6.88 -2.93
N ILE A 134 0.58 -7.93 -2.11
CA ILE A 134 1.62 -8.93 -1.87
C ILE A 134 1.96 -9.67 -3.16
N ASP A 135 0.96 -10.07 -3.95
CA ASP A 135 1.14 -10.74 -5.24
C ASP A 135 1.98 -9.87 -6.23
N GLN A 136 2.08 -8.54 -6.05
CA GLN A 136 2.93 -7.69 -6.90
C GLN A 136 4.43 -7.84 -6.61
N VAL A 137 4.79 -8.23 -5.39
CA VAL A 137 6.18 -8.30 -4.92
C VAL A 137 6.60 -9.69 -4.47
N PHE A 138 5.69 -10.65 -4.49
CA PHE A 138 5.96 -12.02 -4.10
C PHE A 138 5.85 -12.95 -5.31
N GLU A 139 6.99 -13.33 -5.87
CA GLU A 139 7.10 -14.18 -7.07
C GLU A 139 7.04 -15.68 -6.74
N LEU A 140 6.07 -16.10 -5.92
CA LEU A 140 5.81 -17.51 -5.65
C LEU A 140 4.32 -17.78 -5.84
N GLY A 141 4.01 -18.83 -6.61
CA GLY A 141 2.67 -19.13 -7.12
C GLY A 141 1.56 -19.18 -6.05
N LYS A 142 1.21 -20.36 -5.56
CA LYS A 142 0.19 -20.49 -4.51
C LYS A 142 0.86 -20.46 -3.14
N TYR A 143 0.42 -19.54 -2.29
CA TYR A 143 0.90 -19.41 -0.92
C TYR A 143 -0.27 -19.07 0.02
N LYS A 144 -0.10 -19.35 1.31
CA LYS A 144 -1.02 -18.96 2.38
C LYS A 144 -0.53 -17.68 3.06
N LEU A 145 -1.41 -16.94 3.73
CA LEU A 145 -1.00 -15.70 4.42
C LEU A 145 0.06 -15.97 5.48
N GLU A 146 0.03 -17.13 6.14
CA GLU A 146 0.99 -17.58 7.14
C GLU A 146 2.42 -17.75 6.58
N ASP A 147 2.56 -17.94 5.27
CA ASP A 147 3.85 -18.08 4.61
C ASP A 147 4.56 -16.73 4.44
N VAL A 148 3.81 -15.61 4.54
CA VAL A 148 4.31 -14.26 4.24
C VAL A 148 4.15 -13.28 5.39
N ILE A 149 3.01 -13.27 6.09
CA ILE A 149 2.74 -12.33 7.19
C ILE A 149 3.63 -12.67 8.39
N GLY A 150 4.22 -11.64 9.00
CA GLY A 150 5.15 -11.82 10.13
C GLY A 150 6.56 -12.23 9.71
N ARG A 151 6.92 -11.96 8.45
CA ARG A 151 8.26 -12.15 7.89
C ARG A 151 8.72 -10.85 7.22
N SER A 152 10.04 -10.73 7.05
CA SER A 152 10.68 -9.68 6.27
C SER A 152 11.42 -10.32 5.12
N PHE A 153 11.48 -9.61 4.00
CA PHE A 153 12.10 -10.07 2.78
C PHE A 153 12.80 -8.89 2.12
N SER A 154 13.77 -9.17 1.25
CA SER A 154 14.45 -8.16 0.45
C SER A 154 14.44 -8.58 -1.01
N ARG A 155 14.28 -7.63 -1.92
CA ARG A 155 14.36 -7.89 -3.35
C ARG A 155 14.65 -6.64 -4.16
N GLU A 156 15.06 -6.86 -5.40
CA GLU A 156 14.92 -5.83 -6.42
C GLU A 156 13.46 -5.71 -6.85
N PHE A 157 12.95 -4.48 -6.87
CA PHE A 157 11.64 -4.15 -7.39
C PHE A 157 11.73 -2.88 -8.24
N TYR A 158 11.42 -2.99 -9.53
CA TYR A 158 11.59 -1.91 -10.52
C TYR A 158 13.00 -1.26 -10.50
N GLY A 159 14.05 -2.07 -10.34
CA GLY A 159 15.45 -1.60 -10.31
C GLY A 159 15.85 -0.91 -8.99
N VAL A 160 15.05 -1.03 -7.93
CA VAL A 160 15.36 -0.53 -6.59
C VAL A 160 15.44 -1.71 -5.62
N GLN A 161 16.57 -1.83 -4.91
CA GLN A 161 16.70 -2.78 -3.80
C GLN A 161 15.97 -2.22 -2.58
N LEU A 162 15.03 -2.99 -2.05
CA LEU A 162 14.22 -2.61 -0.91
C LEU A 162 13.82 -3.82 -0.07
N ASP A 163 13.53 -3.57 1.20
CA ASP A 163 12.89 -4.55 2.07
C ASP A 163 11.37 -4.46 1.90
N TRP A 164 10.67 -5.57 2.13
CA TRP A 164 9.23 -5.56 2.22
C TRP A 164 8.71 -6.43 3.37
N ILE A 165 7.75 -5.86 4.10
CA ILE A 165 7.10 -6.49 5.25
C ILE A 165 5.59 -6.46 5.02
N PRO A 166 4.97 -7.60 4.69
CA PRO A 166 3.58 -7.65 4.29
C PRO A 166 2.63 -7.58 5.49
N LEU A 167 1.48 -6.95 5.27
CA LEU A 167 0.33 -6.96 6.18
C LEU A 167 -0.87 -7.60 5.47
N PRO A 168 -1.77 -8.28 6.20
CA PRO A 168 -3.02 -8.75 5.61
C PRO A 168 -3.93 -7.56 5.28
N HIS A 169 -4.98 -7.80 4.48
CA HIS A 169 -5.95 -6.75 4.20
C HIS A 169 -6.72 -6.39 5.50
N PRO A 170 -6.82 -5.11 5.89
CA PRO A 170 -7.38 -4.67 7.18
C PRO A 170 -8.92 -4.57 7.15
N SER A 171 -9.60 -5.29 6.26
CA SER A 171 -11.07 -5.27 6.18
C SER A 171 -11.68 -6.07 7.32
N GLY A 172 -12.79 -5.60 7.89
CA GLY A 172 -13.60 -6.38 8.83
C GLY A 172 -14.18 -7.67 8.23
N LEU A 173 -14.29 -7.75 6.90
CA LEU A 173 -14.68 -8.98 6.19
C LEU A 173 -13.58 -10.05 6.22
N ASN A 174 -12.35 -9.68 6.51
CA ASN A 174 -11.24 -10.61 6.61
C ASN A 174 -11.20 -11.25 8.01
N VAL A 175 -11.98 -12.31 8.18
CA VAL A 175 -12.08 -13.06 9.45
C VAL A 175 -10.75 -13.66 9.91
N TRP A 176 -9.80 -13.89 8.98
CA TRP A 176 -8.47 -14.42 9.31
C TRP A 176 -7.75 -13.53 10.34
N ASN A 177 -7.92 -12.20 10.24
CA ASN A 177 -7.32 -11.24 11.16
C ASN A 177 -7.78 -11.43 12.62
N GLN A 178 -8.90 -12.12 12.85
CA GLN A 178 -9.46 -12.37 14.18
C GLN A 178 -9.05 -13.70 14.78
N THR A 179 -8.52 -14.62 13.97
CA THR A 179 -7.97 -15.89 14.43
C THR A 179 -6.75 -15.65 15.32
N GLU A 180 -6.44 -16.60 16.20
CA GLU A 180 -5.25 -16.53 17.05
C GLU A 180 -3.96 -16.45 16.21
N THR A 181 -3.87 -17.28 15.17
CA THR A 181 -2.75 -17.29 14.23
C THR A 181 -2.61 -15.94 13.53
N GLY A 182 -3.70 -15.39 12.99
CA GLY A 182 -3.71 -14.09 12.32
C GLY A 182 -3.26 -12.96 13.24
N LYS A 183 -3.79 -12.89 14.47
CA LYS A 183 -3.39 -11.90 15.48
C LYS A 183 -1.89 -11.99 15.80
N LYS A 184 -1.37 -13.20 16.02
CA LYS A 184 0.05 -13.42 16.31
C LYS A 184 0.95 -12.99 15.16
N LEU A 185 0.60 -13.32 13.93
CA LEU A 185 1.40 -12.96 12.75
C LEU A 185 1.33 -11.47 12.41
N ILE A 186 0.17 -10.83 12.60
CA ILE A 186 0.04 -9.37 12.49
C ILE A 186 0.94 -8.70 13.53
N GLN A 187 0.88 -9.13 14.79
CA GLN A 187 1.74 -8.58 15.84
C GLN A 187 3.22 -8.71 15.49
N LYS A 188 3.65 -9.89 15.03
CA LYS A 188 5.03 -10.11 14.56
C LYS A 188 5.41 -9.22 13.39
N ALA A 189 4.52 -9.00 12.42
CA ALA A 189 4.76 -8.08 11.31
C ALA A 189 4.93 -6.63 11.78
N LEU A 190 4.12 -6.21 12.76
CA LEU A 190 4.23 -4.87 13.35
C LEU A 190 5.53 -4.69 14.15
N GLU A 191 6.00 -5.72 14.85
CA GLU A 191 7.31 -5.71 15.53
C GLU A 191 8.45 -5.57 14.52
N LEU A 192 8.43 -6.34 13.43
CA LEU A 192 9.39 -6.21 12.34
C LEU A 192 9.38 -4.79 11.72
N LEU A 193 8.19 -4.22 11.52
CA LEU A 193 8.05 -2.84 11.05
C LEU A 193 8.65 -1.86 12.06
N LYS A 194 8.33 -1.98 13.35
CA LYS A 194 8.85 -1.10 14.41
C LYS A 194 10.38 -1.12 14.47
N ASP A 195 10.98 -2.30 14.29
CA ASP A 195 12.42 -2.49 14.40
C ASP A 195 13.19 -2.15 13.10
N HIS A 196 12.49 -2.05 11.97
CA HIS A 196 13.11 -1.76 10.67
C HIS A 196 13.87 -0.42 10.71
N PRO A 197 15.12 -0.35 10.19
CA PRO A 197 15.97 0.85 10.29
C PRO A 197 15.30 2.14 9.80
N VAL A 198 14.63 2.09 8.65
CA VAL A 198 13.91 3.26 8.11
C VAL A 198 12.74 3.70 9.00
N ILE A 199 11.99 2.76 9.60
CA ILE A 199 10.87 3.10 10.49
C ILE A 199 11.41 3.74 11.77
N ARG A 200 12.48 3.17 12.35
CA ARG A 200 13.15 3.77 13.52
C ARG A 200 13.63 5.18 13.24
N LYS A 201 14.25 5.41 12.09
CA LYS A 201 14.75 6.72 11.67
C LYS A 201 13.61 7.72 11.43
N GLU A 202 12.55 7.30 10.74
CA GLU A 202 11.48 8.21 10.35
C GLU A 202 10.51 8.47 11.50
N PHE A 203 10.29 7.55 12.45
CA PHE A 203 9.24 7.68 13.48
C PHE A 203 9.73 7.79 14.92
N PHE A 204 10.94 7.34 15.25
CA PHE A 204 11.41 7.21 16.64
C PHE A 204 12.77 7.85 16.89
N ARG A 205 13.28 8.64 15.94
CA ARG A 205 14.47 9.48 16.11
C ARG A 205 14.10 10.95 16.13
#